data_AF-A0A813JGC5-F1
#
_entry.id   AF-A0A813JGC5-F1
#
_cell.length_a   1.000
_cell.length_b   1.000
_cell.length_c   1.000
_cell.angle_alpha   90.00
_cell.angle_beta   90.00
_cell.angle_gamma   90.00
#
_symmetry.space_group_name_H-M   'P 1'
#
loop_
_entity.id
_entity.type
_entity.pdbx_description
1 polymer ?
#
loop_
_entity_poly.entity_id
_entity_poly.type
_entity_poly.pdbx_seq_one_letter_code
_entity_poly.pdbx_strand_id
1 'polypeptide(L)'
;VNHGLLDGALQVFVNILVQNIAVVGAPKHKLSRFIHNVVVTGLLVESHAGYDGFWSSHRLYPGIFGGARRHNAHHINGKQYYQQFFCYLDDLFFPQKGPE
;
A
#
# COMPACT_ATOMS: atom_id res chain seq x y z
N VAL A 1 -6.22 5.67 -11.68
CA VAL A 1 -5.85 4.24 -11.54
C VAL A 1 -7.12 3.43 -11.39
N ASN A 2 -7.37 2.44 -12.25
CA ASN A 2 -8.59 1.61 -12.19
C ASN A 2 -8.19 0.24 -11.66
N HIS A 3 -8.66 -0.12 -10.47
CA HIS A 3 -8.35 -1.41 -9.84
C HIS A 3 -9.57 -2.34 -9.98
N GLY A 4 -9.36 -3.65 -10.10
CA GLY A 4 -10.45 -4.62 -10.23
C GLY A 4 -11.29 -4.74 -8.95
N LEU A 5 -12.62 -4.79 -9.06
CA LEU A 5 -13.51 -4.93 -7.90
C LEU A 5 -13.16 -6.14 -7.02
N LEU A 6 -12.74 -7.25 -7.63
CA LEU A 6 -12.33 -8.46 -6.91
C LEU A 6 -11.06 -8.25 -6.07
N ASP A 7 -10.07 -7.53 -6.59
CA ASP A 7 -8.82 -7.24 -5.87
C ASP A 7 -9.10 -6.43 -4.60
N GLY A 8 -10.03 -5.47 -4.70
CA GLY A 8 -10.40 -4.61 -3.56
C GLY A 8 -11.27 -5.32 -2.55
N ALA A 9 -12.21 -6.13 -3.03
CA ALA A 9 -12.99 -7.00 -2.18
C ALA A 9 -12.08 -7.95 -1.40
N LEU A 10 -11.09 -8.55 -2.08
CA LEU A 10 -10.10 -9.43 -1.46
C LEU A 10 -9.25 -8.66 -0.44
N GLN A 11 -8.78 -7.46 -0.76
CA GLN A 11 -8.00 -6.63 0.16
C GLN A 11 -8.79 -6.31 1.44
N VAL A 12 -10.03 -5.85 1.32
CA VAL A 12 -10.90 -5.54 2.47
C VAL A 12 -11.17 -6.80 3.29
N PHE A 13 -11.49 -7.92 2.63
CA PHE A 13 -11.75 -9.19 3.29
C PHE A 13 -10.53 -9.69 4.07
N VAL A 14 -9.34 -9.68 3.47
CA VAL A 14 -8.09 -10.09 4.11
C VAL A 14 -7.78 -9.19 5.31
N ASN A 15 -7.98 -7.86 5.20
CA ASN A 15 -7.80 -6.95 6.33
C ASN A 15 -8.74 -7.28 7.50
N ILE A 16 -10.01 -7.59 7.23
CA ILE A 16 -10.97 -8.02 8.26
C ILE A 16 -10.47 -9.32 8.90
N LEU A 17 -10.10 -10.32 8.11
CA LEU A 17 -9.66 -11.62 8.64
C LEU A 17 -8.41 -11.47 9.52
N VAL A 18 -7.34 -10.84 9.02
CA VAL A 18 -6.04 -10.74 9.72
C VAL A 18 -6.14 -9.88 10.99
N GLN A 19 -7.08 -8.94 11.05
CA GLN A 19 -7.30 -8.15 12.26
C GLN A 19 -8.14 -8.88 13.32
N ASN A 20 -9.06 -9.75 12.92
CA ASN A 20 -9.93 -10.48 13.86
C ASN A 20 -9.33 -11.84 14.28
N ILE A 21 -8.56 -12.47 13.40
CA ILE A 21 -7.95 -13.77 13.62
C ILE A 21 -6.49 -13.56 13.98
N ALA A 22 -6.12 -14.00 15.18
CA ALA A 22 -4.73 -14.08 15.59
C ALA A 22 -4.20 -15.46 15.21
N VAL A 23 -3.15 -15.50 14.38
CA VAL A 23 -2.43 -16.75 14.08
C VAL A 23 -1.77 -17.31 15.35
N VAL A 24 -1.38 -16.42 16.27
CA VAL A 24 -0.87 -16.74 17.60
C VAL A 24 -1.48 -15.78 18.60
N GLY A 25 -2.13 -16.32 19.64
CA GLY A 25 -2.66 -15.52 20.77
C GLY A 25 -4.08 -14.97 20.58
N ALA A 26 -4.34 -13.83 21.21
CA ALA A 26 -5.66 -13.20 21.24
C ALA A 26 -5.87 -12.21 20.07
N PRO A 27 -7.13 -11.91 19.68
CA PRO A 27 -7.44 -10.92 18.65
C PRO A 27 -6.76 -9.57 18.90
N LYS A 28 -6.46 -8.82 17.84
CA LYS A 28 -5.78 -7.53 17.96
C LYS A 28 -6.60 -6.55 18.80
N HIS A 29 -5.91 -5.75 19.61
CA HIS A 29 -6.54 -4.71 20.43
C HIS A 29 -7.37 -3.74 19.58
N LYS A 30 -8.57 -3.35 20.07
CA LYS A 30 -9.54 -2.53 19.32
C LYS A 30 -8.93 -1.22 18.81
N LEU A 31 -8.11 -0.54 19.62
CA LEU A 31 -7.44 0.70 19.21
C LEU A 31 -6.45 0.46 18.06
N SER A 32 -5.70 -0.64 18.07
CA SER A 32 -4.75 -0.97 17.00
C SER A 32 -5.47 -1.22 15.67
N ARG A 33 -6.63 -1.89 15.72
CA ARG A 33 -7.49 -2.12 14.56
C ARG A 33 -8.04 -0.81 13.99
N PHE A 34 -8.50 0.09 14.88
CA PHE A 34 -8.96 1.42 14.47
C PHE A 34 -7.85 2.21 13.78
N ILE A 35 -6.67 2.32 14.41
CA ILE A 35 -5.53 3.04 13.84
C ILE A 35 -5.13 2.43 12.49
N HIS A 36 -5.04 1.11 12.41
CA HIS A 36 -4.73 0.43 11.15
C HIS A 36 -5.73 0.79 10.05
N ASN A 37 -7.03 0.75 10.34
CA ASN A 37 -8.05 1.09 9.34
C ASN A 37 -7.91 2.53 8.85
N VAL A 38 -7.72 3.49 9.76
CA VAL A 38 -7.52 4.90 9.40
C VAL A 38 -6.28 5.07 8.51
N VAL A 39 -5.15 4.48 8.92
CA VAL A 39 -3.88 4.60 8.18
C VAL A 39 -3.98 3.93 6.80
N VAL A 40 -4.47 2.69 6.73
CA VAL A 40 -4.56 1.95 5.46
C VAL A 40 -5.56 2.60 4.50
N THR A 41 -6.69 3.10 5.01
CA THR A 41 -7.63 3.88 4.18
C THR A 41 -6.96 5.15 3.65
N GLY A 42 -6.21 5.88 4.48
CA GLY A 42 -5.45 7.05 4.04
C GLY A 42 -4.44 6.73 2.94
N LEU A 43 -3.66 5.66 3.10
CA LEU A 43 -2.68 5.22 2.10
C LEU A 43 -3.34 4.71 0.80
N LEU A 44 -4.51 4.07 0.90
CA LEU A 44 -5.33 3.69 -0.27
C LEU A 44 -5.81 4.90 -1.06
N VAL A 45 -6.32 5.91 -0.35
CA VAL A 45 -6.74 7.16 -0.96
C VAL A 45 -5.55 7.85 -1.63
N GLU A 46 -4.43 7.99 -0.93
CA GLU A 46 -3.23 8.62 -1.50
C GLU A 46 -2.77 7.89 -2.77
N SER A 47 -2.64 6.57 -2.74
CA SER A 47 -2.10 5.80 -3.86
C SER A 47 -2.97 5.86 -5.12
N HIS A 48 -4.28 6.07 -4.97
CA HIS A 48 -5.23 6.14 -6.09
C HIS A 48 -5.66 7.55 -6.48
N ALA A 49 -5.45 8.55 -5.61
CA ALA A 49 -5.77 9.94 -5.92
C ALA A 49 -4.86 10.52 -7.01
N GLY A 50 -3.66 9.95 -7.22
CA GLY A 50 -2.73 10.37 -8.26
C GLY A 50 -2.00 11.69 -7.95
N TYR A 51 -2.23 12.29 -6.79
CA TYR A 51 -1.57 13.51 -6.36
C TYR A 51 -0.18 13.22 -5.78
N ASP A 52 0.79 14.06 -6.16
CA ASP A 52 2.13 14.12 -5.58
C ASP A 52 2.30 15.45 -4.83
N GLY A 53 1.77 15.49 -3.61
CA GLY A 53 1.80 16.67 -2.75
C GLY A 53 2.97 16.64 -1.76
N PHE A 54 3.27 17.78 -1.15
CA PHE A 54 4.36 17.88 -0.15
C PHE A 54 4.22 16.91 1.03
N TRP A 55 2.98 16.55 1.38
CA TRP A 55 2.66 15.61 2.47
C TRP A 55 2.46 14.17 2.03
N SER A 56 2.73 13.84 0.76
CA SER A 56 2.62 12.47 0.29
C SER A 56 3.61 11.57 1.03
N SER A 57 3.18 10.35 1.37
CA SER A 57 3.94 9.37 2.16
C SER A 57 5.38 9.17 1.68
N HIS A 58 5.58 9.05 0.37
CA HIS A 58 6.90 8.85 -0.24
C HIS A 58 7.84 10.06 -0.14
N ARG A 59 7.31 11.29 0.08
CA ARG A 59 8.12 12.48 0.32
C ARG A 59 8.50 12.62 1.80
N LEU A 60 7.58 12.27 2.70
CA LEU A 60 7.84 12.26 4.14
C LEU A 60 8.83 11.15 4.53
N TYR A 61 8.72 9.99 3.88
CA TYR A 61 9.49 8.78 4.19
C TYR A 61 10.06 8.15 2.91
N PRO A 62 11.05 8.80 2.28
CA PRO A 62 11.65 8.32 1.04
C PRO A 62 12.34 6.96 1.24
N GLY A 63 12.22 6.08 0.25
CA GLY A 63 12.78 4.72 0.28
C GLY A 63 11.96 3.72 1.10
N ILE A 64 10.95 4.17 1.85
CA ILE A 64 10.01 3.29 2.57
C ILE A 64 8.71 3.16 1.77
N PHE A 65 8.13 4.29 1.34
CA PHE A 65 6.87 4.33 0.61
C PHE A 65 7.08 4.65 -0.87
N GLY A 66 6.30 3.98 -1.73
CA GLY A 66 6.30 4.22 -3.18
C GLY A 66 5.36 5.33 -3.64
N GLY A 67 4.34 5.64 -2.84
CA GLY A 67 3.34 6.68 -3.12
C GLY A 67 2.50 6.42 -4.38
N ALA A 68 1.69 7.41 -4.76
CA ALA A 68 0.80 7.32 -5.93
C ALA A 68 1.55 7.08 -7.25
N ARG A 69 2.76 7.62 -7.39
CA ARG A 69 3.53 7.53 -8.63
C ARG A 69 3.97 6.10 -8.96
N ARG A 70 4.56 5.39 -8.00
CA ARG A 70 4.99 4.00 -8.20
C ARG A 70 3.78 3.07 -8.36
N HIS A 71 2.73 3.28 -7.57
CA HIS A 71 1.48 2.52 -7.70
C HIS A 71 0.85 2.71 -9.09
N ASN A 72 0.77 3.94 -9.60
CA ASN A 72 0.27 4.17 -10.96
C ASN A 72 1.15 3.51 -12.03
N ALA A 73 2.48 3.55 -11.86
CA ALA A 73 3.40 2.87 -12.77
C ALA A 73 3.24 1.34 -12.74
N HIS A 74 2.89 0.75 -11.59
CA HIS A 74 2.50 -0.66 -11.49
C HIS A 74 1.26 -0.95 -12.34
N HIS A 75 0.21 -0.13 -12.22
CA HIS A 75 -1.02 -0.32 -13.00
C HIS A 75 -0.81 -0.18 -14.52
N ILE A 76 0.14 0.65 -14.94
CA ILE A 76 0.48 0.81 -16.36
C ILE A 76 1.31 -0.37 -16.88
N ASN A 77 2.34 -0.78 -16.15
CA ASN A 77 3.34 -1.74 -16.64
C ASN A 77 3.11 -3.19 -16.20
N GLY A 78 2.46 -3.40 -15.06
CA GLY A 78 2.14 -4.69 -14.44
C GLY A 78 3.34 -5.53 -13.95
N LYS A 79 4.58 -5.09 -14.18
CA LYS A 79 5.80 -5.90 -13.99
C LYS A 79 6.80 -5.32 -12.98
N GLN A 80 6.40 -4.28 -12.26
CA GLN A 80 7.24 -3.57 -11.30
C GLN A 80 6.38 -2.95 -10.20
N TYR A 81 7.00 -2.60 -9.07
CA TYR A 81 6.36 -1.94 -7.92
C TYR A 81 5.17 -2.75 -7.38
N TYR A 82 5.42 -3.98 -6.93
CA TYR A 82 4.38 -4.90 -6.46
C TYR A 82 3.85 -4.53 -5.06
N GLN A 83 4.65 -3.85 -4.25
CA GLN A 83 4.19 -3.36 -2.96
C GLN A 83 3.24 -2.18 -3.16
N GLN A 84 2.00 -2.33 -2.66
CA GLN A 84 0.94 -1.34 -2.85
C GLN A 84 1.24 0.03 -2.20
N PHE A 85 1.86 0.04 -1.03
CA PHE A 85 2.18 1.27 -0.29
C PHE A 85 3.69 1.47 -0.13
N PHE A 86 4.37 0.40 0.27
CA PHE A 86 5.80 0.39 0.50
C PHE A 86 6.58 0.22 -0.80
N CYS A 87 7.90 0.28 -0.73
CA CYS A 87 8.72 0.00 -1.90
C CYS A 87 10.05 -0.71 -1.62
N TYR A 88 10.43 -0.90 -0.36
CA TYR A 88 11.73 -1.43 0.02
C TYR A 88 12.00 -2.87 -0.44
N LEU A 89 10.98 -3.74 -0.53
CA LEU A 89 11.14 -5.09 -1.08
C LEU A 89 11.24 -5.05 -2.60
N ASP A 90 10.47 -4.17 -3.25
CA ASP A 90 10.59 -3.98 -4.69
C ASP A 90 11.99 -3.45 -5.04
N ASP A 91 12.49 -2.48 -4.29
CA ASP A 91 13.83 -1.91 -4.49
C ASP A 91 14.93 -2.93 -4.18
N LEU A 92 14.71 -3.83 -3.21
CA LEU A 92 15.68 -4.86 -2.83
C LEU A 92 15.75 -6.01 -3.85
N PHE A 93 14.61 -6.54 -4.28
CA PHE A 93 14.54 -7.74 -5.12
C PHE A 93 14.39 -7.45 -6.61
N PHE A 94 13.82 -6.29 -6.95
CA PHE A 94 13.60 -5.82 -8.31
C PHE A 94 14.13 -4.39 -8.47
N PRO A 95 15.42 -4.13 -8.15
CA PRO A 95 16.00 -2.80 -8.27
C PRO A 95 15.77 -2.26 -9.68
N GLN A 96 14.91 -1.26 -9.78
CA GLN A 96 14.58 -0.64 -11.04
C GLN A 96 15.76 0.23 -11.44
N LYS A 97 16.33 0.01 -12.64
CA LYS A 97 17.22 1.00 -13.24
C LYS A 97 16.36 2.25 -13.47
N GLY A 98 16.74 3.36 -12.85
CA GLY A 98 16.05 4.64 -13.06
C GLY A 98 16.00 5.01 -14.54
N PRO A 99 15.07 5.88 -14.95
CA PRO A 99 15.19 6.51 -16.26
C PRO A 99 16.50 7.32 -16.27
N GLU A 100 17.24 7.22 -17.37
CA GLU A 100 18.29 8.17 -17.74
C GLU A 100 17.70 9.58 -17.91
#